data_AF-A0A3Q8DU77-F1
#
_entry.id   AF-A0A3Q8DU77-F1
#
_cell.length_a   1.000
_cell.length_b   1.000
_cell.length_c   1.000
_cell.angle_alpha   90.00
_cell.angle_beta   90.00
_cell.angle_gamma   90.00
#
_symmetry.space_group_name_H-M   'P 1'
#
loop_
_entity.id
_entity.type
_entity.pdbx_description
1 polymer ?
#
loop_
_entity_poly.entity_id
_entity_poly.type
_entity_poly.pdbx_seq_one_letter_code
_entity_poly.pdbx_strand_id
1 'polypeptide(L)'
;MSRANLIKLIHVARRKLQLDDDTYRSVLMRVTGKLSCRDLRIGQLEDVLKTLEDKGFKRTRPRSPARRHRETDITAKVRSIWRQMHLDGFIHDGSDSGLDAFVAKMTVRTNKGKGIASLAWCRGNNLLTVLESLKQWHLREMTEALSPRDLAFQDNRGYDAINSLYSRKVRKVII
;
A
#
# COMPACT_ATOMS: atom_id res chain seq x y z
N MET A 1 -27.37 5.40 -6.45
CA MET A 1 -26.86 4.04 -6.17
C MET A 1 -27.62 3.03 -7.02
N SER A 2 -26.99 1.95 -7.48
CA SER A 2 -27.74 0.91 -8.20
C SER A 2 -28.52 0.02 -7.23
N ARG A 3 -29.68 -0.50 -7.66
CA ARG A 3 -30.52 -1.42 -6.87
C ARG A 3 -29.74 -2.63 -6.34
N ALA A 4 -28.88 -3.20 -7.17
CA ALA A 4 -28.02 -4.33 -6.80
C ALA A 4 -27.05 -3.96 -5.67
N ASN A 5 -26.53 -2.74 -5.64
CA ASN A 5 -25.65 -2.27 -4.57
C ASN A 5 -26.40 -2.08 -3.25
N LEU A 6 -27.65 -1.58 -3.28
CA LEU A 6 -28.48 -1.45 -2.08
C LEU A 6 -28.79 -2.81 -1.44
N ILE A 7 -29.18 -3.80 -2.26
CA ILE A 7 -29.43 -5.17 -1.77
C ILE A 7 -28.16 -5.76 -1.13
N LYS A 8 -27.00 -5.60 -1.77
CA LYS A 8 -25.71 -6.04 -1.21
C LYS A 8 -25.43 -5.38 0.14
N LEU A 9 -25.66 -4.07 0.26
CA LEU A 9 -25.44 -3.33 1.50
C LEU A 9 -26.38 -3.80 2.61
N ILE A 10 -27.66 -4.06 2.31
CA ILE A 10 -28.63 -4.59 3.27
C ILE A 10 -28.18 -5.97 3.78
N HIS A 11 -27.71 -6.86 2.91
CA HIS A 11 -27.18 -8.16 3.35
C HIS A 11 -25.88 -8.04 4.17
N VAL A 12 -25.01 -7.06 3.87
CA VAL A 12 -23.84 -6.77 4.70
C VAL A 12 -24.27 -6.22 6.06
N ALA A 13 -25.25 -5.32 6.09
CA ALA A 13 -25.80 -4.75 7.32
C ALA A 13 -26.43 -5.82 8.21
N ARG A 14 -27.25 -6.72 7.64
CA ARG A 14 -27.79 -7.90 8.31
C ARG A 14 -26.68 -8.70 9.02
N ARG A 15 -25.60 -9.02 8.30
CA ARG A 15 -24.46 -9.78 8.85
C ARG A 15 -23.73 -9.02 9.96
N LYS A 16 -23.50 -7.72 9.77
CA LYS A 16 -22.79 -6.90 10.78
C LYS A 16 -23.60 -6.69 12.06
N LEU A 17 -24.92 -6.60 11.94
CA LEU A 17 -25.83 -6.49 13.08
C LEU A 17 -26.23 -7.85 13.66
N GLN A 18 -25.68 -8.95 13.12
CA GLN A 18 -25.96 -10.33 13.56
C GLN A 18 -27.46 -10.66 13.63
N LEU A 19 -28.24 -10.13 12.68
CA LEU A 19 -29.68 -10.41 12.62
C LEU A 19 -29.91 -11.82 12.07
N ASP A 20 -30.63 -12.64 12.84
CA ASP A 20 -31.17 -13.91 12.36
C ASP A 20 -32.21 -13.69 11.25
N ASP A 21 -32.60 -14.77 10.58
CA ASP A 21 -33.43 -14.72 9.38
C ASP A 21 -34.85 -14.21 9.66
N ASP A 22 -35.42 -14.55 10.82
CA ASP A 22 -36.78 -14.18 11.21
C ASP A 22 -36.85 -12.73 11.68
N THR A 23 -35.86 -12.29 12.47
CA THR A 23 -35.68 -10.88 12.84
C THR A 23 -35.48 -10.02 11.61
N TYR A 24 -34.65 -10.47 10.66
CA TYR A 24 -34.42 -9.77 9.41
C TYR A 24 -35.70 -9.65 8.55
N ARG A 25 -36.46 -10.74 8.39
CA ARG A 25 -37.76 -10.71 7.69
C ARG A 25 -38.76 -9.80 8.36
N SER A 26 -38.79 -9.78 9.70
CA SER A 26 -39.67 -8.91 10.48
C SER A 26 -39.34 -7.43 10.26
N VAL A 27 -38.05 -7.08 10.15
CA VAL A 27 -37.63 -5.72 9.79
C VAL A 27 -38.09 -5.35 8.38
N LEU A 28 -37.92 -6.23 7.39
CA LEU A 28 -38.40 -5.99 6.03
C LEU A 28 -39.92 -5.82 5.98
N MET A 29 -40.66 -6.68 6.68
CA MET A 29 -42.12 -6.63 6.75
C MET A 29 -42.60 -5.32 7.37
N ARG A 30 -41.99 -4.91 8.49
CA ARG A 30 -42.36 -3.66 9.19
C ARG A 30 -42.08 -2.41 8.35
N VAL A 31 -40.97 -2.37 7.63
CA VAL A 31 -40.56 -1.18 6.87
C VAL A 31 -41.23 -1.10 5.50
N THR A 32 -41.53 -2.25 4.88
CA THR A 32 -41.92 -2.29 3.45
C THR A 32 -43.17 -3.09 3.14
N GLY A 33 -43.70 -3.85 4.10
CA GLY A 33 -44.80 -4.79 3.92
C GLY A 33 -44.44 -6.05 3.13
N LYS A 34 -43.14 -6.31 2.87
CA LYS A 34 -42.67 -7.47 2.12
C LYS A 34 -41.57 -8.22 2.86
N LEU A 35 -41.46 -9.51 2.59
CA LEU A 35 -40.50 -10.40 3.25
C LEU A 35 -39.18 -10.57 2.50
N SER A 36 -39.05 -9.99 1.30
CA SER A 36 -37.94 -10.24 0.40
C SER A 36 -37.46 -8.95 -0.29
N CYS A 37 -36.14 -8.73 -0.28
CA CYS A 37 -35.51 -7.62 -0.99
C CYS A 37 -35.66 -7.68 -2.50
N ARG A 38 -35.94 -8.86 -3.07
CA ARG A 38 -36.17 -9.02 -4.51
C ARG A 38 -37.45 -8.33 -4.97
N ASP A 39 -38.39 -8.12 -4.07
CA ASP A 39 -39.69 -7.52 -4.36
C ASP A 39 -39.74 -6.02 -4.04
N LEU A 40 -38.64 -5.47 -3.54
CA LEU A 40 -38.53 -4.08 -3.13
C LEU A 40 -38.10 -3.16 -4.29
N ARG A 41 -38.73 -1.98 -4.31
CA ARG A 41 -38.33 -0.84 -5.15
C ARG A 41 -37.13 -0.11 -4.52
N ILE A 42 -36.46 0.72 -5.30
CA ILE A 42 -35.25 1.44 -4.87
C ILE A 42 -35.51 2.26 -3.59
N GLY A 43 -36.59 3.06 -3.54
CA GLY A 43 -36.93 3.83 -2.34
C GLY A 43 -37.15 2.96 -1.09
N GLN A 44 -37.85 1.83 -1.24
CA GLN A 44 -38.06 0.90 -0.14
C GLN A 44 -36.75 0.24 0.35
N LEU A 45 -35.79 0.00 -0.55
CA LEU A 45 -34.47 -0.48 -0.18
C LEU A 45 -33.66 0.58 0.59
N GLU A 46 -33.83 1.85 0.24
CA GLU A 46 -33.21 2.98 0.95
C GLU A 46 -33.80 3.14 2.35
N ASP A 47 -35.12 3.00 2.51
CA ASP A 47 -35.80 3.06 3.82
C ASP A 47 -35.36 1.92 4.75
N VAL A 48 -35.24 0.70 4.23
CA VAL A 48 -34.69 -0.45 4.97
C VAL A 48 -33.25 -0.18 5.38
N LEU A 49 -32.41 0.31 4.46
CA LEU A 49 -31.01 0.59 4.75
C LEU A 49 -30.87 1.69 5.81
N LYS A 50 -31.71 2.73 5.77
CA LYS A 50 -31.78 3.78 6.80
C LYS A 50 -32.17 3.21 8.17
N THR A 51 -33.17 2.33 8.21
CA THR A 51 -33.58 1.65 9.45
C THR A 51 -32.44 0.82 10.05
N LEU A 52 -31.62 0.17 9.21
CA LEU A 52 -30.45 -0.58 9.67
C LEU A 52 -29.33 0.35 10.16
N GLU A 53 -29.19 1.54 9.56
CA GLU A 53 -28.25 2.57 10.03
C GLU A 53 -28.62 3.11 11.40
N ASP A 54 -29.90 3.40 11.62
CA ASP A 54 -30.43 3.83 12.92
C ASP A 54 -30.23 2.75 13.99
N LYS A 55 -30.23 1.47 13.60
CA LYS A 55 -29.91 0.31 14.47
C LYS A 55 -28.41 0.09 14.70
N GLY A 56 -27.54 0.96 14.18
CA GLY A 56 -26.10 0.94 14.42
C GLY A 56 -25.25 0.46 13.24
N PHE A 57 -25.83 0.19 12.06
CA PHE A 57 -25.03 -0.09 10.87
C PHE A 57 -24.35 1.19 10.37
N LYS A 58 -23.02 1.26 10.46
CA LYS A 58 -22.27 2.37 9.84
C LYS A 58 -21.81 1.97 8.44
N ARG A 59 -22.19 2.76 7.43
CA ARG A 59 -21.67 2.63 6.05
C ARG A 59 -20.16 2.79 6.07
N THR A 60 -19.44 1.68 5.99
CA THR A 60 -18.02 1.72 5.67
C THR A 60 -17.91 2.11 4.21
N ARG A 61 -17.54 3.36 3.92
CA ARG A 61 -17.04 3.71 2.59
C ARG A 61 -15.87 2.75 2.34
N PRO A 62 -15.85 1.97 1.24
CA PRO A 62 -14.63 1.30 0.88
C PRO A 62 -13.57 2.39 0.81
N ARG A 63 -12.52 2.28 1.64
CA ARG A 63 -11.28 3.00 1.38
C ARG A 63 -10.98 2.61 -0.06
N SER A 64 -11.02 3.58 -0.98
CA SER A 64 -10.70 3.33 -2.39
C SER A 64 -9.44 2.48 -2.34
N PRO A 65 -9.43 1.25 -2.90
CA PRO A 65 -8.19 0.54 -3.02
C PRO A 65 -7.29 1.52 -3.76
N ALA A 66 -6.26 2.03 -3.08
CA ALA A 66 -5.25 2.84 -3.73
C ALA A 66 -4.94 2.08 -5.01
N ARG A 67 -5.10 2.74 -6.16
CA ARG A 67 -4.97 2.13 -7.48
C ARG A 67 -3.53 1.60 -7.54
N ARG A 68 -3.30 0.41 -7.01
CA ARG A 68 -1.97 -0.19 -6.92
C ARG A 68 -1.69 -0.58 -8.35
N HIS A 69 -1.00 0.31 -9.05
CA HIS A 69 -0.34 -0.04 -10.29
C HIS A 69 0.38 -1.36 -10.05
N ARG A 70 0.18 -2.35 -10.93
CA ARG A 70 0.94 -3.60 -10.88
C ARG A 70 2.42 -3.23 -10.78
N GLU A 71 2.99 -3.57 -9.63
CA GLU A 71 4.37 -3.28 -9.33
C GLU A 71 5.24 -4.17 -10.21
N THR A 72 6.22 -3.61 -10.91
CA THR A 72 7.26 -4.40 -11.55
C THR A 72 8.25 -4.86 -10.49
N ASP A 73 8.95 -5.97 -10.71
CA ASP A 73 9.96 -6.48 -9.76
C ASP A 73 11.01 -5.42 -9.38
N ILE A 74 11.36 -4.55 -10.34
CA ILE A 74 12.27 -3.41 -10.13
C ILE A 74 11.66 -2.38 -9.17
N THR A 75 10.37 -2.06 -9.34
CA THR A 75 9.68 -1.10 -8.46
C THR A 75 9.62 -1.64 -7.02
N ALA A 76 9.34 -2.94 -6.87
CA ALA A 76 9.36 -3.62 -5.57
C ALA A 76 10.75 -3.61 -4.95
N LYS A 77 11.79 -3.82 -5.76
CA LYS A 77 13.18 -3.75 -5.31
C LYS A 77 13.56 -2.35 -4.81
N VAL A 78 13.18 -1.29 -5.53
CA VAL A 78 13.41 0.11 -5.10
C VAL A 78 12.75 0.38 -3.75
N ARG A 79 11.46 0.00 -3.58
CA ARG A 79 10.76 0.16 -2.30
C ARG A 79 11.42 -0.63 -1.17
N SER A 80 11.85 -1.85 -1.45
CA SER A 80 12.54 -2.70 -0.47
C SER A 80 13.85 -2.08 0.00
N ILE A 81 14.68 -1.56 -0.92
CA ILE A 81 15.94 -0.91 -0.57
C ILE A 81 15.68 0.36 0.25
N TRP A 82 14.71 1.20 -0.15
CA TRP A 82 14.37 2.42 0.58
C TRP A 82 13.98 2.13 2.03
N ARG A 83 13.07 1.18 2.23
CA ARG A 83 12.66 0.76 3.57
C ARG A 83 13.81 0.18 4.37
N GLN A 84 14.68 -0.60 3.73
CA GLN A 84 15.84 -1.16 4.40
C GLN A 84 16.81 -0.07 4.86
N MET A 85 17.08 0.95 4.02
CA MET A 85 17.93 2.08 4.40
C MET A 85 17.38 2.83 5.61
N HIS A 86 16.05 2.94 5.75
CA HIS A 86 15.45 3.53 6.95
C HIS A 86 15.65 2.65 8.18
N LEU A 87 15.44 1.33 8.05
CA LEU A 87 15.65 0.38 9.15
C LEU A 87 17.12 0.35 9.61
N ASP A 88 18.05 0.50 8.67
CA ASP A 88 19.48 0.59 8.94
C ASP A 88 19.89 1.98 9.48
N GLY A 89 18.96 2.94 9.53
CA GLY A 89 19.19 4.29 10.06
C GLY A 89 19.87 5.27 9.09
N PHE A 90 20.08 4.90 7.83
CA PHE A 90 20.73 5.75 6.82
C PHE A 90 19.85 6.90 6.33
N ILE A 91 18.53 6.76 6.45
CA ILE A 91 17.57 7.80 6.09
C ILE A 91 16.56 8.00 7.21
N HIS A 92 16.11 9.26 7.36
CA HIS A 92 15.14 9.63 8.38
C HIS A 92 13.69 9.29 8.00
N ASP A 93 13.34 9.36 6.70
CA ASP A 93 11.97 9.13 6.21
C ASP A 93 11.91 7.92 5.28
N GLY A 94 11.41 6.80 5.81
CA GLY A 94 11.20 5.54 5.09
C GLY A 94 9.85 5.44 4.38
N SER A 95 9.05 6.51 4.38
CA SER A 95 7.72 6.53 3.78
C SER A 95 7.77 6.51 2.24
N ASP A 96 6.66 6.10 1.63
CA ASP A 96 6.48 6.17 0.18
C ASP A 96 6.55 7.61 -0.35
N SER A 97 6.19 8.62 0.48
CA SER A 97 6.30 10.04 0.12
C SER A 97 7.76 10.52 0.07
N GLY A 98 8.59 10.10 1.02
CA GLY A 98 10.04 10.36 1.00
C GLY A 98 10.70 9.73 -0.23
N LEU A 99 10.29 8.50 -0.58
CA LEU A 99 10.75 7.82 -1.78
C LEU A 99 10.34 8.57 -3.06
N ASP A 100 9.09 9.04 -3.13
CA ASP A 100 8.61 9.81 -4.28
C ASP A 100 9.38 11.13 -4.46
N ALA A 101 9.75 11.80 -3.37
CA ALA A 101 10.62 12.98 -3.41
C ALA A 101 12.03 12.66 -3.94
N PHE A 102 12.61 11.53 -3.52
CA PHE A 102 13.88 11.03 -4.06
C PHE A 102 13.79 10.73 -5.56
N VAL A 103 12.73 10.03 -6.00
CA VAL A 103 12.48 9.73 -7.42
C VAL A 103 12.36 11.00 -8.24
N ALA A 104 11.60 11.99 -7.76
CA ALA A 104 11.46 13.26 -8.43
C ALA A 104 12.83 13.93 -8.64
N LYS A 105 13.68 13.96 -7.62
CA LYS A 105 15.05 14.52 -7.68
C LYS A 105 15.94 13.77 -8.67
N MET A 106 15.91 12.44 -8.66
CA MET A 106 16.78 11.62 -9.53
C MET A 106 16.38 11.71 -11.01
N THR A 107 15.10 11.90 -11.29
CA THR A 107 14.57 11.86 -12.66
C THR A 107 14.49 13.22 -13.35
N VAL A 108 14.82 14.34 -12.67
CA VAL A 108 14.79 15.69 -13.28
C VAL A 108 15.62 15.74 -14.56
N ARG A 109 16.86 15.23 -14.51
CA ARG A 109 17.80 15.30 -15.65
C ARG A 109 17.40 14.38 -16.79
N THR A 110 16.80 13.23 -16.46
CA THR A 110 16.43 12.20 -17.44
C THR A 110 15.02 12.39 -18.01
N ASN A 111 14.19 13.24 -17.38
CA ASN A 111 12.82 13.52 -17.81
C ASN A 111 12.62 14.99 -18.20
N LYS A 112 13.44 15.49 -19.13
CA LYS A 112 13.30 16.82 -19.75
C LYS A 112 13.17 17.97 -18.74
N GLY A 113 13.88 17.90 -17.61
CA GLY A 113 13.86 18.93 -16.57
C GLY A 113 12.67 18.84 -15.60
N LYS A 114 11.78 17.85 -15.71
CA LYS A 114 10.66 17.66 -14.79
C LYS A 114 10.76 16.32 -14.08
N GLY A 115 10.96 16.34 -12.76
CA GLY A 115 10.98 15.12 -11.94
C GLY A 115 9.66 14.35 -12.02
N ILE A 116 9.74 13.02 -12.01
CA ILE A 116 8.57 12.15 -11.89
C ILE A 116 8.10 12.18 -10.44
N ALA A 117 6.90 12.70 -10.20
CA ALA A 117 6.41 12.94 -8.85
C ALA A 117 6.04 11.68 -8.06
N SER A 118 5.97 10.51 -8.70
CA SER A 118 5.76 9.25 -7.98
C SER A 118 6.46 8.07 -8.66
N LEU A 119 7.05 7.18 -7.85
CA LEU A 119 7.60 5.91 -8.30
C LEU A 119 6.57 5.07 -9.05
N ALA A 120 5.28 5.22 -8.72
CA ALA A 120 4.18 4.55 -9.41
C ALA A 120 4.15 4.84 -10.93
N TRP A 121 4.67 6.00 -11.36
CA TRP A 121 4.72 6.44 -12.75
C TRP A 121 6.11 6.28 -13.39
N CYS A 122 7.10 5.84 -12.62
CA CYS A 122 8.48 5.69 -13.09
C CYS A 122 8.66 4.37 -13.85
N ARG A 123 9.12 4.43 -15.11
CA ARG A 123 9.26 3.27 -16.01
C ARG A 123 10.52 3.36 -16.86
N GLY A 124 10.91 2.23 -17.48
CA GLY A 124 12.03 2.15 -18.40
C GLY A 124 13.35 2.65 -17.79
N ASN A 125 14.10 3.40 -18.57
CA ASN A 125 15.41 3.93 -18.18
C ASN A 125 15.36 4.77 -16.90
N ASN A 126 14.29 5.56 -16.70
CA ASN A 126 14.14 6.36 -15.48
C ASN A 126 14.08 5.50 -14.22
N LEU A 127 13.36 4.36 -14.28
CA LEU A 127 13.25 3.44 -13.16
C LEU A 127 14.58 2.74 -12.87
N LEU A 128 15.34 2.37 -13.91
CA LEU A 128 16.67 1.79 -13.76
C LEU A 128 17.66 2.81 -13.18
N THR A 129 17.64 4.06 -13.66
CA THR A 129 18.46 5.15 -13.10
C THR A 129 18.16 5.37 -11.62
N VAL A 130 16.88 5.35 -11.22
CA VAL A 130 16.49 5.44 -9.80
C VAL A 130 17.04 4.27 -9.01
N LEU A 131 16.87 3.03 -9.50
CA LEU A 131 17.37 1.84 -8.81
C LEU A 131 18.89 1.89 -8.61
N GLU A 132 19.64 2.16 -9.68
CA GLU A 132 21.11 2.17 -9.60
C GLU A 132 21.62 3.33 -8.75
N SER A 133 21.01 4.52 -8.85
CA SER A 133 21.35 5.64 -7.95
C SER A 133 21.11 5.30 -6.49
N LEU A 134 19.99 4.62 -6.19
CA LEU A 134 19.66 4.20 -4.84
C LEU A 134 20.63 3.13 -4.32
N LYS A 135 21.01 2.15 -5.16
CA LYS A 135 22.01 1.14 -4.82
C LYS A 135 23.38 1.75 -4.54
N GLN A 136 23.81 2.74 -5.33
CA GLN A 136 25.07 3.43 -5.11
C GLN A 136 25.07 4.23 -3.81
N TRP A 137 23.97 4.90 -3.49
CA TRP A 137 23.84 5.58 -2.20
C TRP A 137 23.93 4.57 -1.06
N HIS A 138 23.07 3.55 -1.06
CA HIS A 138 23.08 2.53 -0.01
C HIS A 138 24.44 1.85 0.13
N LEU A 139 25.12 1.56 -0.98
CA LEU A 139 26.48 1.02 -0.99
C LEU A 139 27.46 1.90 -0.22
N ARG A 140 27.43 3.22 -0.46
CA ARG A 140 28.30 4.17 0.24
C ARG A 140 28.05 4.16 1.74
N GLU A 141 26.78 4.28 2.16
CA GLU A 141 26.42 4.28 3.59
C GLU A 141 26.82 2.96 4.28
N MET A 142 26.58 1.81 3.65
CA MET A 142 27.01 0.52 4.18
C MET A 142 28.54 0.40 4.26
N THR A 143 29.26 0.96 3.29
CA THR A 143 30.73 0.92 3.26
C THR A 143 31.31 1.79 4.37
N GLU A 144 30.74 2.97 4.60
CA GLU A 144 31.14 3.87 5.70
C GLU A 144 30.84 3.26 7.08
N ALA A 145 29.76 2.50 7.20
CA ALA A 145 29.42 1.80 8.44
C ALA A 145 30.24 0.52 8.69
N LEU A 146 30.98 0.02 7.70
CA LEU A 146 31.86 -1.14 7.84
C LEU A 146 33.30 -0.70 8.15
N SER A 147 34.04 -1.52 8.91
CA SER A 147 35.44 -1.20 9.18
C SER A 147 36.32 -1.41 7.91
N PRO A 148 37.40 -0.62 7.72
CA PRO A 148 38.33 -0.84 6.63
C PRO A 148 38.92 -2.27 6.59
N ARG A 149 39.03 -2.90 7.75
CA ARG A 149 39.47 -4.30 7.88
C ARG A 149 38.44 -5.28 7.33
N ASP A 150 37.14 -5.04 7.52
CA ASP A 150 36.10 -5.91 6.96
C ASP A 150 36.05 -5.83 5.42
N LEU A 151 36.39 -4.67 4.85
CA LEU A 151 36.40 -4.43 3.40
C LEU A 151 37.65 -4.99 2.70
N ALA A 152 38.77 -5.10 3.41
CA ALA A 152 40.05 -5.56 2.84
C ALA A 152 40.03 -7.02 2.36
N PHE A 153 39.13 -7.85 2.91
CA PHE A 153 38.99 -9.27 2.58
C PHE A 153 37.83 -9.56 1.61
N GLN A 154 37.24 -8.54 0.99
CA GLN A 154 36.18 -8.71 0.00
C GLN A 154 36.75 -8.70 -1.42
N ASP A 155 36.76 -9.88 -2.05
CA ASP A 155 37.18 -10.04 -3.46
C ASP A 155 36.22 -9.35 -4.45
N ASN A 156 34.94 -9.19 -4.06
CA ASN A 156 33.94 -8.47 -4.85
C ASN A 156 33.38 -7.29 -4.05
N ARG A 157 33.56 -6.06 -4.55
CA ARG A 157 33.02 -4.82 -3.94
C ARG A 157 31.67 -4.39 -4.52
N GLY A 158 31.02 -5.26 -5.29
CA GLY A 158 29.69 -5.03 -5.83
C GLY A 158 28.61 -4.90 -4.75
N TYR A 159 27.49 -4.27 -5.10
CA TYR A 159 26.39 -3.97 -4.17
C TYR A 159 25.95 -5.18 -3.34
N ASP A 160 25.72 -6.33 -3.97
CA ASP A 160 25.22 -7.52 -3.28
C ASP A 160 26.23 -8.11 -2.30
N ALA A 161 27.54 -8.02 -2.61
CA ALA A 161 28.60 -8.50 -1.74
C ALA A 161 28.70 -7.64 -0.46
N ILE A 162 28.72 -6.31 -0.62
CA ILE A 162 28.75 -5.38 0.51
C ILE A 162 27.45 -5.46 1.32
N ASN A 163 26.29 -5.53 0.67
CA ASN A 163 25.01 -5.70 1.36
C ASN A 163 24.94 -7.01 2.16
N SER A 164 25.49 -8.11 1.62
CA SER A 164 25.59 -9.39 2.33
C SER A 164 26.51 -9.31 3.54
N LEU A 165 27.67 -8.67 3.39
CA LEU A 165 28.62 -8.45 4.50
C LEU A 165 27.99 -7.58 5.60
N TYR A 166 27.42 -6.43 5.23
CA TYR A 166 26.75 -5.51 6.14
C TYR A 166 25.60 -6.22 6.88
N SER A 167 24.78 -7.00 6.17
CA SER A 167 23.70 -7.77 6.79
C SER A 167 24.22 -8.74 7.87
N ARG A 168 25.34 -9.41 7.60
CA ARG A 168 25.92 -10.40 8.50
C ARG A 168 26.56 -9.77 9.74
N LYS A 169 27.23 -8.63 9.57
CA LYS A 169 28.06 -7.99 10.60
C LYS A 169 27.31 -6.97 11.44
N VAL A 170 26.41 -6.21 10.81
CA VAL A 170 25.73 -5.08 11.44
C VAL A 170 24.26 -5.41 11.68
N ARG A 171 23.49 -5.78 10.64
CA ARG A 171 22.04 -6.01 10.79
C ARG A 171 21.69 -7.16 11.75
N LYS A 172 22.46 -8.26 11.73
CA LYS A 172 22.24 -9.41 12.63
C LYS A 172 22.45 -9.10 14.11
N VAL A 173 23.08 -7.99 14.46
CA VAL A 173 23.39 -7.61 15.85
C VAL A 173 22.22 -6.83 16.49
N ILE A 174 21.24 -6.36 15.69
CA ILE A 174 20.16 -5.46 16.13
C ILE A 174 18.82 -6.23 16.33
N ILE A 175 18.83 -7.55 16.56
CA ILE A 175 17.63 -8.35 16.83
C ILE A 175 17.68 -8.97 18.22
#